data_AF-A0AAD4T1L8-F1
#
_entry.id   AF-A0AAD4T1L8-F1
#
_cell.length_a   1.000
_cell.length_b   1.000
_cell.length_c   1.000
_cell.angle_alpha   90.00
_cell.angle_beta   90.00
_cell.angle_gamma   90.00
#
_symmetry.space_group_name_H-M   'P 1'
#
loop_
_entity.id
_entity.type
_entity.pdbx_description
1 polymer ?
#
loop_
_entity_poly.entity_id
_entity_poly.type
_entity_poly.pdbx_seq_one_letter_code
_entity_poly.pdbx_strand_id
1 'polypeptide(L)' 'MVATSLDQHDVVIKNYQDAKSNLESLRKLGATIMHGVDATRMKLYPDLQRRKFDRVIYNFPHAGFHGKEDQAHMIK' A
#
# COMPACT_ATOMS: atom_id res chain seq x y z
N MET A 1 1.33 -13.75 -1.35
CA MET A 1 0.33 -12.65 -1.43
C MET A 1 0.90 -11.48 -2.22
N VAL A 2 0.07 -10.55 -2.70
CA VAL A 2 0.54 -9.29 -3.31
C VAL A 2 0.06 -8.14 -2.43
N ALA A 3 0.99 -7.29 -1.97
CA ALA A 3 0.70 -6.09 -1.21
C ALA A 3 0.98 -4.87 -2.08
N THR A 4 0.00 -3.98 -2.20
CA THR A 4 0.07 -2.81 -3.08
C THR A 4 -0.19 -1.54 -2.29
N SER A 5 0.47 -0.44 -2.67
CA SER A 5 0.21 0.89 -2.12
C SER A 5 0.08 1.91 -3.25
N LEU A 6 -0.78 2.92 -3.03
CA LEU A 6 -0.95 4.04 -3.97
C LEU A 6 0.30 4.93 -3.98
N ASP A 7 0.87 5.16 -2.80
CA ASP A 7 2.07 5.97 -2.62
C ASP A 7 3.32 5.26 -3.16
N GLN A 8 4.33 6.07 -3.53
CA GLN A 8 5.67 5.58 -3.83
C GLN A 8 6.36 5.08 -2.56
N HIS A 9 7.34 4.17 -2.70
CA HIS A 9 8.06 3.59 -1.57
C HIS A 9 8.53 4.63 -0.54
N ASP A 10 9.18 5.71 -0.99
CA ASP A 10 9.73 6.72 -0.09
C ASP A 10 8.64 7.50 0.66
N VAL A 11 7.48 7.70 0.02
CA VAL A 11 6.31 8.33 0.63
C VAL A 11 5.69 7.41 1.67
N VAL A 12 5.58 6.11 1.37
CA VAL A 12 5.11 5.10 2.33
C VAL A 12 6.02 5.07 3.56
N ILE A 13 7.33 5.00 3.37
CA ILE A 13 8.29 5.00 4.49
C ILE A 13 8.25 6.31 5.30
N LYS A 14 7.99 7.43 4.65
CA LYS A 14 7.95 8.73 5.29
C LYS A 14 6.67 8.93 6.12
N ASN A 15 5.53 8.50 5.59
CA ASN A 15 4.23 8.85 6.14
C ASN A 15 3.73 7.89 7.22
N TYR A 16 4.16 6.62 7.17
CA TYR A 16 3.73 5.58 8.09
C TYR A 16 4.90 5.10 8.95
N GLN A 17 4.77 5.23 10.27
CA GLN A 17 5.84 4.95 11.23
C GLN A 17 6.32 3.50 11.13
N ASP A 18 5.38 2.57 11.02
CA ASP A 18 5.64 1.13 10.96
C ASP A 18 5.82 0.59 9.53
N ALA A 19 5.88 1.45 8.51
CA ALA A 19 5.99 0.98 7.13
C ALA A 19 7.21 0.09 6.92
N LYS A 20 8.40 0.47 7.43
CA LYS A 20 9.61 -0.33 7.23
C LYS A 20 9.50 -1.74 7.81
N SER A 21 9.06 -1.85 9.06
CA SER A 21 8.91 -3.14 9.75
C SER A 21 7.84 -4.01 9.11
N ASN A 22 6.73 -3.41 8.68
CA ASN A 22 5.65 -4.11 7.98
C ASN A 22 6.11 -4.63 6.61
N LEU A 23 6.79 -3.80 5.81
CA LEU A 23 7.31 -4.20 4.50
C LEU A 23 8.36 -5.31 4.62
N GLU A 24 9.27 -5.23 5.60
CA GLU A 24 10.22 -6.30 5.90
C GLU A 24 9.53 -7.61 6.29
N SER A 25 8.50 -7.54 7.12
CA SER A 25 7.72 -8.72 7.52
C SER A 25 6.99 -9.34 6.32
N LEU A 26 6.39 -8.51 5.46
CA LEU A 26 5.76 -8.95 4.22
C LEU A 26 6.75 -9.64 3.28
N ARG A 27 7.96 -9.09 3.12
CA ARG A 27 9.03 -9.72 2.32
C ARG A 27 9.43 -11.08 2.89
N LYS A 28 9.62 -11.18 4.21
CA LYS A 28 9.95 -12.45 4.89
C LYS A 28 8.88 -13.51 4.71
N LEU A 29 7.61 -13.10 4.62
CA LEU A 29 6.48 -13.99 4.34
C LEU A 29 6.32 -14.32 2.84
N GLY A 30 7.24 -13.86 1.98
CA GLY A 30 7.20 -14.12 0.53
C GLY A 30 6.16 -13.30 -0.22
N ALA A 31 5.72 -12.16 0.33
CA ALA A 31 4.81 -11.26 -0.37
C ALA A 31 5.53 -10.51 -1.49
N THR A 32 4.85 -10.34 -2.63
CA THR A 32 5.25 -9.38 -3.66
C THR A 32 4.76 -8.00 -3.25
N ILE A 33 5.67 -7.04 -3.12
CA ILE A 33 5.34 -5.66 -2.74
C ILE A 33 5.40 -4.77 -3.98
N MET A 34 4.36 -3.99 -4.22
CA MET A 34 4.27 -3.02 -5.32
C MET A 34 3.87 -1.64 -4.79
N HIS A 35 4.49 -0.60 -5.29
CA HIS A 35 4.22 0.80 -4.94
C HIS A 35 3.73 1.57 -6.18
N GLY A 36 3.05 2.69 -5.99
CA GLY A 36 2.48 3.46 -7.12
C GLY A 36 1.33 2.76 -7.84
N VAL A 37 0.64 1.83 -7.17
CA VAL A 37 -0.47 1.08 -7.75
C VAL A 37 -1.78 1.76 -7.38
N ASP A 38 -2.42 2.36 -8.38
CA ASP A 38 -3.80 2.82 -8.25
C ASP A 38 -4.76 1.63 -8.36
N ALA A 39 -5.40 1.31 -7.24
CA ALA A 39 -6.39 0.25 -7.11
C ALA A 39 -7.53 0.35 -8.14
N THR A 40 -7.91 1.57 -8.54
CA THR A 40 -8.98 1.81 -9.54
C THR A 40 -8.52 1.50 -10.96
N ARG A 41 -7.20 1.41 -11.18
CA ARG A 41 -6.56 1.16 -12.47
C ARG A 41 -5.77 -0.14 -12.51
N MET A 42 -5.98 -1.07 -11.57
CA MET A 42 -5.26 -2.35 -11.47
C MET A 42 -5.22 -3.14 -12.79
N LYS A 43 -6.30 -3.08 -13.59
CA LYS A 43 -6.38 -3.74 -14.91
C LYS A 43 -5.33 -3.27 -15.92
N LEU A 44 -4.66 -2.14 -15.68
CA LEU A 44 -3.64 -1.59 -16.56
C LEU A 44 -2.22 -2.07 -16.21
N TYR A 45 -2.04 -2.65 -15.02
CA TYR A 45 -0.74 -3.14 -14.57
C TYR A 45 -0.56 -4.59 -15.02
N PRO A 46 0.40 -4.91 -15.93
CA PRO A 46 0.54 -6.25 -16.50
C PRO A 46 0.68 -7.36 -15.45
N ASP A 47 1.40 -7.06 -14.36
CA ASP A 47 1.62 -7.99 -13.24
C ASP A 47 0.36 -8.32 -12.44
N LEU A 48 -0.67 -7.46 -12.50
CA LEU A 48 -1.94 -7.61 -11.77
C LEU A 48 -3.09 -8.02 -12.69
N GLN A 49 -3.14 -7.49 -13.92
CA GLN A 49 -4.23 -7.71 -14.88
C GLN A 49 -4.46 -9.20 -15.17
N ARG A 50 -3.37 -9.99 -15.23
CA ARG A 50 -3.44 -11.42 -15.58
C ARG A 50 -3.54 -12.33 -14.36
N ARG A 51 -3.51 -11.78 -13.15
CA ARG A 51 -3.61 -12.55 -11.91
C ARG A 51 -5.07 -12.68 -11.49
N LYS A 52 -5.45 -13.90 -11.13
CA LYS A 52 -6.69 -14.16 -10.38
C LYS A 52 -6.35 -14.17 -8.89
N PHE A 53 -7.16 -13.50 -8.09
CA PHE A 53 -7.01 -13.45 -6.65
C PHE A 53 -8.22 -14.13 -6.02
N ASP A 54 -8.01 -15.03 -5.06
CA ASP A 54 -9.11 -15.64 -4.29
C ASP A 54 -9.82 -14.60 -3.41
N ARG A 55 -9.08 -13.60 -2.95
CA ARG A 55 -9.57 -12.49 -2.14
C ARG A 55 -8.77 -11.23 -2.43
N VAL A 56 -9.48 -10.11 -2.57
CA VAL A 56 -8.90 -8.77 -2.65
C VAL A 56 -9.40 -7.95 -1.47
N ILE A 57 -8.47 -7.36 -0.72
CA ILE A 57 -8.77 -6.51 0.44
C ILE A 57 -8.28 -5.11 0.13
N TYR A 58 -9.21 -4.15 0.07
CA TYR A 58 -8.88 -2.74 -0.07
C TYR A 58 -8.82 -2.09 1.31
N ASN A 59 -7.63 -1.67 1.71
CA ASN A 59 -7.45 -0.90 2.93
C ASN A 59 -7.52 0.58 2.56
N PHE A 60 -8.73 1.14 2.55
CA PHE A 60 -8.89 2.57 2.32
C PHE A 60 -8.43 3.31 3.58
N PRO A 61 -7.52 4.30 3.47
CA PRO A 61 -7.19 5.11 4.63
C PRO A 61 -8.46 5.79 5.14
N HIS A 62 -8.59 5.87 6.46
CA HIS A 62 -9.81 6.35 7.11
C HIS A 62 -10.13 7.83 6.78
N ALA A 63 -9.18 8.56 6.23
CA ALA A 63 -9.37 9.70 5.34
C ALA A 63 -8.08 9.87 4.51
N GLY A 64 -8.16 10.38 3.28
CA GLY A 64 -6.99 10.65 2.45
C GLY A 64 -6.05 11.65 3.11
N PHE A 65 -5.03 11.13 3.80
CA PHE A 65 -4.09 11.92 4.57
C PHE A 65 -2.97 12.45 3.66
N HIS A 66 -2.85 13.77 3.54
CA HIS A 66 -1.77 14.46 2.82
C HIS A 66 -0.58 14.78 3.73
N GLY A 67 -0.21 13.87 4.63
CA GLY A 67 0.75 14.11 5.71
C GLY A 67 1.14 12.82 6.44
N LYS A 68 2.00 12.95 7.46
CA LYS A 68 2.31 11.82 8.34
C LYS A 68 1.10 11.47 9.20
N GLU A 69 0.89 10.19 9.45
CA GLU A 69 -0.26 9.71 10.22
C GLU A 69 -0.32 10.22 11.67
N ASP A 70 0.84 10.57 12.25
CA ASP A 70 0.98 11.09 13.62
C ASP A 70 0.67 12.58 13.75
N GLN A 71 0.41 13.28 12.64
CA GLN A 71 0.11 14.71 12.66
C GLN A 71 -1.33 14.95 13.12
N ALA A 72 -1.50 15.74 14.19
CA ALA A 72 -2.80 15.99 14.81
C ALA A 72 -3.89 16.52 13.85
N HIS A 73 -3.52 17.31 12.83
CA HIS A 73 -4.47 17.84 11.84
C HIS A 73 -4.97 16.80 10.82
N MET A 74 -4.39 15.60 10.84
CA MET A 74 -4.82 14.47 10.02
C MET A 74 -6.00 13.75 10.69
N ILE A 75 -6.09 13.75 12.03
CA ILE A 75 -7.19 13.12 12.76
C ILE A 75 -8.33 14.15 12.84
N LYS A 76 -9.35 13.99 11.99
CA LYS A 76 -10.60 14.78 12.02
C LYS A 76 -11.67 14.11 12.87
#